data_AF-A0AAX0I6G2-F1
#
_entry.id   AF-A0AAX0I6G2-F1
#
_cell.length_a   1.000
_cell.length_b   1.000
_cell.length_c   1.000
_cell.angle_alpha   90.00
_cell.angle_beta   90.00
_cell.angle_gamma   90.00
#
_symmetry.space_group_name_H-M   'P 1'
#
loop_
_entity.id
_entity.type
_entity.pdbx_description
1 polymer ?
#
loop_
_entity_poly.entity_id
_entity_poly.type
_entity_poly.pdbx_seq_one_letter_code
_entity_poly.pdbx_strand_id
1 'polypeptide(L)'
;MLKPNMVTLARFGMAIALASAVAGATAENLKRFEFSTSDMASATCAFTSPLPADFAVLAAGEYGGRPTDFQIDQSGHEATRIDALVNSSNKPVILMLGAYEPTVWNIGWTRGTEIAGVLVSGYHRQAVAGLPKGTPIINSTYDNRGPCGHFYIKADQLDGLNPLARRVFGRAVDKVYLSRKGKVVIGESFDDQTELLTSADVTPDSFRDQKAVLAGPAGLADAVRKGILRVATAADVRAWDAATRKAASADTPPVAGGNLLATREIHNGYVVLKGFELPAGLYGAHSATFIVPKGVPVPTGKLGHSRMLDYNSMHCTGALCRAGR
;
A
#
# COMPACT_ATOMS: atom_id res chain seq x y z
N MET A 1 13.64 80.47 -37.28
CA MET A 1 14.78 79.66 -37.75
C MET A 1 14.28 78.24 -38.03
N LEU A 2 14.39 77.82 -39.30
CA LEU A 2 14.53 76.46 -39.86
C LEU A 2 13.96 75.27 -39.05
N LYS A 3 13.14 74.34 -39.55
CA LYS A 3 12.89 73.83 -40.91
C LYS A 3 11.58 72.99 -40.94
N PRO A 4 11.03 72.68 -42.13
CA PRO A 4 9.63 72.31 -42.35
C PRO A 4 9.37 70.79 -42.52
N ASN A 5 8.07 70.48 -42.58
CA ASN A 5 7.45 69.23 -43.00
C ASN A 5 7.65 68.90 -44.49
N MET A 6 7.44 67.60 -44.78
CA MET A 6 6.98 66.97 -46.02
C MET A 6 8.00 66.61 -47.10
N VAL A 7 8.21 65.30 -47.27
CA VAL A 7 8.33 64.66 -48.60
C VAL A 7 7.47 63.39 -48.60
N THR A 8 6.49 63.38 -49.49
CA THR A 8 5.70 62.25 -49.96
C THR A 8 6.55 61.36 -50.85
N LEU A 9 6.48 60.03 -50.71
CA LEU A 9 6.61 59.16 -51.88
C LEU A 9 5.84 57.85 -51.67
N ALA A 10 4.82 57.71 -52.52
CA ALA A 10 4.03 56.52 -52.69
C ALA A 10 4.88 55.36 -53.23
N ARG A 11 4.68 54.17 -52.69
CA ARG A 11 4.89 52.91 -53.40
C ARG A 11 3.66 52.03 -53.23
N PHE A 12 2.90 51.95 -54.31
CA PHE A 12 2.01 50.83 -54.63
C PHE A 12 2.84 49.54 -54.69
N GLY A 13 2.35 48.46 -54.08
CA GLY A 13 3.05 47.18 -54.10
C GLY A 13 2.37 46.09 -53.26
N MET A 14 1.13 45.76 -53.62
CA MET A 14 0.53 44.42 -53.58
C MET A 14 0.89 43.50 -52.39
N ALA A 15 0.06 43.51 -51.34
CA ALA A 15 0.02 42.42 -50.37
C ALA A 15 -1.16 41.50 -50.71
N ILE A 16 -0.82 40.27 -51.07
CA ILE A 16 -1.70 39.14 -51.36
C ILE A 16 -2.58 38.87 -50.13
N ALA A 17 -3.90 38.96 -50.29
CA ALA A 17 -4.85 38.49 -49.29
C ALA A 17 -4.85 36.95 -49.30
N LEU A 18 -4.05 36.34 -48.41
CA LEU A 18 -4.22 34.95 -48.01
C LEU A 18 -5.37 34.90 -47.01
N ALA A 19 -6.59 34.69 -47.52
CA ALA A 19 -7.74 34.32 -46.72
C ALA A 19 -7.51 32.92 -46.12
N SER A 20 -6.87 32.85 -44.95
CA SER A 20 -6.92 31.68 -44.11
C SER A 20 -8.26 31.70 -43.38
N ALA A 21 -9.24 31.01 -43.94
CA ALA A 21 -10.51 30.75 -43.27
C ALA A 21 -10.25 29.85 -42.05
N VAL A 22 -9.94 30.47 -40.90
CA VAL A 22 -10.15 29.81 -39.62
C VAL A 22 -11.66 29.78 -39.44
N ALA A 23 -12.26 28.61 -39.61
CA ALA A 23 -13.63 28.37 -39.22
C ALA A 23 -13.72 28.59 -37.69
N GLY A 24 -13.94 29.83 -37.29
CA GLY A 24 -14.24 30.17 -35.91
C GLY A 24 -15.52 29.46 -35.52
N ALA A 25 -15.47 28.62 -34.50
CA ALA A 25 -16.68 28.19 -33.82
C ALA A 25 -17.48 29.44 -33.47
N THR A 26 -18.71 29.54 -33.97
CA THR A 26 -19.60 30.66 -33.66
C THR A 26 -19.77 30.72 -32.15
N ALA A 27 -19.73 31.93 -31.57
CA ALA A 27 -19.78 32.16 -30.13
C ALA A 27 -21.00 31.54 -29.42
N GLU A 28 -22.01 31.11 -30.18
CA GLU A 28 -23.22 30.45 -29.69
C GLU A 28 -23.00 29.01 -29.21
N ASN A 29 -21.89 28.35 -29.56
CA ASN A 29 -21.60 26.97 -29.13
C ASN A 29 -20.45 26.84 -28.10
N LEU A 30 -19.98 27.96 -27.56
CA LEU A 30 -18.95 27.95 -26.52
C LEU A 30 -19.61 27.89 -25.14
N LYS A 31 -19.67 26.69 -24.56
CA LYS A 31 -19.98 26.54 -23.14
C LYS A 31 -18.75 26.88 -22.30
N ARG A 32 -18.98 27.56 -21.16
CA ARG A 32 -17.94 27.78 -20.15
C ARG A 32 -17.45 26.43 -19.65
N PHE A 33 -16.17 26.13 -19.88
CA PHE A 33 -15.50 25.00 -19.26
C PHE A 33 -15.28 25.35 -17.80
N GLU A 34 -16.15 24.83 -16.92
CA GLU A 34 -15.98 24.97 -15.49
C GLU A 34 -14.86 24.04 -15.03
N PHE A 35 -13.65 24.57 -15.08
CA PHE A 35 -12.47 23.92 -14.56
C PHE A 35 -12.19 24.44 -13.16
N SER A 36 -12.42 23.57 -12.17
CA SER A 36 -11.97 23.83 -10.82
C SER A 36 -10.60 23.20 -10.61
N THR A 37 -9.61 24.00 -10.20
CA THR A 37 -8.32 23.47 -9.74
C THR A 37 -8.41 22.85 -8.34
N SER A 38 -9.58 22.84 -7.68
CA SER A 38 -9.81 22.10 -6.43
C SER A 38 -9.48 20.62 -6.58
N ASP A 39 -9.76 20.06 -7.76
CA ASP A 39 -9.53 18.65 -8.08
C ASP A 39 -8.09 18.40 -8.55
N MET A 40 -7.34 19.47 -8.79
CA MET A 40 -5.91 19.50 -9.13
C MET A 40 -5.05 20.07 -8.02
N ALA A 41 -5.57 20.17 -6.80
CA ALA A 41 -4.72 20.35 -5.64
C ALA A 41 -3.79 19.13 -5.62
N SER A 42 -2.53 19.34 -5.96
CA SER A 42 -1.43 18.66 -5.28
C SER A 42 -1.83 18.72 -3.81
N ALA A 43 -2.40 17.64 -3.27
CA ALA A 43 -2.98 17.67 -1.94
C ALA A 43 -1.88 18.23 -1.04
N THR A 44 -2.08 19.39 -0.44
CA THR A 44 -1.01 19.96 0.38
C THR A 44 -0.89 19.04 1.59
N CYS A 45 0.32 18.79 2.08
CA CYS A 45 0.49 18.05 3.33
C CYS A 45 0.07 18.93 4.53
N ALA A 46 -1.23 19.18 4.64
CA ALA A 46 -1.86 20.06 5.60
C ALA A 46 -3.35 19.73 5.70
N PHE A 47 -3.95 19.96 6.87
CA PHE A 47 -5.40 19.92 7.02
C PHE A 47 -6.03 21.15 6.37
N THR A 48 -7.15 20.96 5.67
CA THR A 48 -7.89 22.05 5.02
C THR A 48 -8.74 22.85 6.01
N SER A 49 -9.15 22.21 7.11
CA SER A 49 -9.85 22.89 8.22
C SER A 49 -8.83 23.39 9.24
N PRO A 50 -9.05 24.57 9.85
CA PRO A 50 -8.19 25.06 10.92
C PRO A 50 -8.12 24.05 12.06
N LEU A 51 -6.90 23.81 12.56
CA LEU A 51 -6.69 23.02 13.77
C LEU A 51 -7.10 23.83 15.01
N PRO A 52 -7.51 23.17 16.12
CA PRO A 52 -7.72 23.85 17.39
C PRO A 52 -6.50 24.68 17.80
N ALA A 53 -6.71 25.78 18.55
CA ALA A 53 -5.59 26.62 18.99
C ALA A 53 -4.66 25.89 19.97
N ASP A 54 -5.25 25.08 20.86
CA ASP A 54 -4.52 24.21 21.78
C ASP A 54 -4.96 22.76 21.57
N PHE A 55 -3.98 21.88 21.30
CA PHE A 55 -4.18 20.47 21.03
C PHE A 55 -2.90 19.68 21.31
N ALA A 56 -3.03 18.38 21.58
CA ALA A 56 -1.89 17.46 21.60
C ALA A 56 -1.74 16.72 20.27
N VAL A 57 -0.49 16.42 19.89
CA VAL A 57 -0.14 15.50 18.81
C VAL A 57 0.32 14.19 19.44
N LEU A 58 -0.52 13.17 19.36
CA LEU A 58 -0.22 11.85 19.91
C LEU A 58 0.03 10.87 18.77
N ALA A 59 1.20 10.23 18.79
CA ALA A 59 1.59 9.31 17.73
C ALA A 59 1.45 7.85 18.18
N ALA A 60 1.07 6.95 17.28
CA ALA A 60 0.99 5.53 17.61
C ALA A 60 1.33 4.63 16.42
N GLY A 61 1.90 3.46 16.73
CA GLY A 61 2.11 2.42 15.72
C GLY A 61 2.92 1.22 16.12
N GLU A 62 3.12 0.37 15.11
CA GLU A 62 4.06 -0.75 15.10
C GLU A 62 4.39 -1.10 13.64
N TYR A 63 5.21 -2.12 13.39
CA TYR A 63 5.35 -2.72 12.07
C TYR A 63 4.00 -3.15 11.47
N GLY A 64 3.13 -3.76 12.29
CA GLY A 64 1.78 -4.15 11.89
C GLY A 64 0.87 -4.45 13.09
N GLY A 65 -0.42 -4.64 12.81
CA GLY A 65 -1.42 -5.03 13.79
C GLY A 65 -1.54 -6.55 13.98
N ARG A 66 -2.69 -6.98 14.50
CA ARG A 66 -3.07 -8.41 14.45
C ARG A 66 -3.58 -8.77 13.05
N PRO A 67 -3.38 -9.99 12.55
CA PRO A 67 -3.95 -10.42 11.27
C PRO A 67 -5.47 -10.25 11.20
N THR A 68 -5.99 -10.03 10.00
CA THR A 68 -7.43 -10.01 9.71
C THR A 68 -7.83 -11.18 8.82
N ASP A 69 -9.11 -11.53 8.78
CA ASP A 69 -9.67 -12.57 7.91
C ASP A 69 -9.97 -12.05 6.49
N PHE A 70 -9.49 -10.85 6.16
CA PHE A 70 -9.71 -10.20 4.87
C PHE A 70 -8.49 -9.44 4.40
N GLN A 71 -8.52 -8.95 3.17
CA GLN A 71 -7.51 -8.04 2.67
C GLN A 71 -8.13 -6.68 2.41
N ILE A 72 -7.30 -5.64 2.50
CA ILE A 72 -7.68 -4.28 2.14
C ILE A 72 -6.91 -3.79 0.91
N ASP A 73 -5.91 -4.52 0.44
CA ASP A 73 -5.17 -4.19 -0.77
C ASP A 73 -4.57 -5.44 -1.43
N GLN A 74 -3.84 -5.22 -2.53
CA GLN A 74 -3.06 -6.24 -3.25
C GLN A 74 -1.55 -5.98 -3.14
N SER A 75 -1.13 -5.43 -1.99
CA SER A 75 0.29 -5.13 -1.72
C SER A 75 1.16 -6.39 -1.72
N GLY A 76 0.54 -7.57 -1.62
CA GLY A 76 1.21 -8.83 -1.40
C GLY A 76 1.45 -9.09 0.08
N HIS A 77 1.05 -8.20 0.99
CA HIS A 77 1.16 -8.33 2.44
C HIS A 77 -0.18 -8.63 3.09
N GLU A 78 -0.18 -9.36 4.22
CA GLU A 78 -1.41 -9.69 4.93
C GLU A 78 -1.97 -8.44 5.63
N ALA A 79 -3.22 -8.08 5.35
CA ALA A 79 -3.89 -7.00 6.05
C ALA A 79 -4.04 -7.28 7.56
N THR A 80 -3.76 -6.25 8.35
CA THR A 80 -3.78 -6.27 9.81
C THR A 80 -4.74 -5.24 10.38
N ARG A 81 -5.01 -5.34 11.69
CA ARG A 81 -5.83 -4.40 12.44
C ARG A 81 -5.17 -3.97 13.75
N ILE A 82 -5.25 -2.68 14.03
CA ILE A 82 -4.89 -2.11 15.34
C ILE A 82 -6.15 -1.50 15.94
N ASP A 83 -6.54 -1.95 17.13
CA ASP A 83 -7.54 -1.24 17.93
C ASP A 83 -6.84 -0.16 18.75
N ALA A 84 -7.13 1.09 18.44
CA ALA A 84 -6.55 2.26 19.11
C ALA A 84 -7.62 2.91 19.99
N LEU A 85 -7.40 2.87 21.30
CA LEU A 85 -8.26 3.55 22.27
C LEU A 85 -7.61 4.85 22.72
N VAL A 86 -8.32 5.96 22.54
CA VAL A 86 -7.83 7.31 22.82
C VAL A 86 -8.50 7.86 24.07
N ASN A 87 -7.71 8.37 25.00
CA ASN A 87 -8.21 9.05 26.19
C ASN A 87 -7.48 10.39 26.38
N SER A 88 -8.20 11.49 26.20
CA SER A 88 -7.69 12.83 26.51
C SER A 88 -8.85 13.75 26.87
N SER A 89 -9.06 13.98 28.16
CA SER A 89 -10.18 14.83 28.63
C SER A 89 -9.86 16.32 28.64
N ASN A 90 -8.58 16.67 28.56
CA ASN A 90 -8.10 18.02 28.86
C ASN A 90 -7.84 18.88 27.61
N LYS A 91 -7.70 18.27 26.44
CA LYS A 91 -7.40 18.96 25.18
C LYS A 91 -7.78 18.12 23.97
N PRO A 92 -8.20 18.75 22.86
CA PRO A 92 -8.33 18.06 21.59
C PRO A 92 -7.03 17.37 21.18
N VAL A 93 -7.14 16.24 20.49
CA VAL A 93 -5.98 15.47 20.02
C VAL A 93 -5.99 15.29 18.52
N ILE A 94 -4.78 15.41 17.93
CA ILE A 94 -4.50 14.97 16.57
C ILE A 94 -3.69 13.69 16.66
N LEU A 95 -4.14 12.67 15.94
CA LEU A 95 -3.46 11.38 15.90
C LEU A 95 -2.49 11.32 14.73
N MET A 96 -1.26 10.87 15.01
CA MET A 96 -0.26 10.56 14.00
C MET A 96 0.00 9.04 13.99
N LEU A 97 -0.65 8.32 13.08
CA LEU A 97 -0.70 6.86 13.06
C LEU A 97 0.19 6.30 11.97
N GLY A 98 0.97 5.26 12.27
CA GLY A 98 1.95 4.71 11.33
C GLY A 98 2.16 3.20 11.43
N ALA A 99 1.93 2.45 10.36
CA ALA A 99 2.25 1.02 10.29
C ALA A 99 2.88 0.61 8.95
N TYR A 100 3.77 -0.37 8.93
CA TYR A 100 4.37 -0.85 7.68
C TYR A 100 3.36 -1.68 6.87
N GLU A 101 2.75 -2.66 7.52
CA GLU A 101 1.77 -3.57 6.92
C GLU A 101 0.47 -2.85 6.51
N PRO A 102 -0.31 -3.40 5.56
CA PRO A 102 -1.65 -2.89 5.28
C PRO A 102 -2.47 -2.95 6.57
N THR A 103 -2.96 -1.82 7.06
CA THR A 103 -3.51 -1.74 8.43
C THR A 103 -4.82 -0.97 8.48
N VAL A 104 -5.83 -1.60 9.09
CA VAL A 104 -7.06 -0.93 9.54
C VAL A 104 -6.91 -0.46 10.98
N TRP A 105 -6.97 0.85 11.18
CA TRP A 105 -6.98 1.50 12.48
C TRP A 105 -8.41 1.62 12.97
N ASN A 106 -8.81 0.78 13.91
CA ASN A 106 -10.14 0.83 14.52
C ASN A 106 -10.09 1.69 15.78
N ILE A 107 -10.66 2.89 15.71
CA ILE A 107 -10.51 3.90 16.75
C ILE A 107 -11.73 3.92 17.67
N GLY A 108 -11.47 3.87 18.97
CA GLY A 108 -12.43 4.20 20.01
C GLY A 108 -11.86 5.28 20.93
N TRP A 109 -12.72 5.89 21.75
CA TRP A 109 -12.32 6.91 22.70
C TRP A 109 -13.17 6.93 23.97
N THR A 110 -12.66 7.54 25.04
CA THR A 110 -13.42 7.77 26.27
C THR A 110 -14.30 9.02 26.16
N ARG A 111 -15.38 9.09 26.94
CA ARG A 111 -16.22 10.30 27.02
C ARG A 111 -15.37 11.55 27.35
N GLY A 112 -15.62 12.64 26.62
CA GLY A 112 -14.88 13.90 26.78
C GLY A 112 -13.62 14.01 25.91
N THR A 113 -13.21 12.93 25.24
CA THR A 113 -12.12 12.99 24.25
C THR A 113 -12.60 13.58 22.93
N GLU A 114 -11.90 14.61 22.45
CA GLU A 114 -12.10 15.19 21.12
C GLU A 114 -10.94 14.83 20.19
N ILE A 115 -11.21 14.04 19.15
CA ILE A 115 -10.24 13.72 18.10
C ILE A 115 -10.44 14.70 16.94
N ALA A 116 -9.56 15.71 16.87
CA ALA A 116 -9.64 16.81 15.91
C ALA A 116 -9.17 16.44 14.51
N GLY A 117 -8.39 15.37 14.37
CA GLY A 117 -7.95 14.87 13.06
C GLY A 117 -6.96 13.72 13.14
N VAL A 118 -6.70 13.09 12.00
CA VAL A 118 -5.77 11.96 11.87
C VAL A 118 -4.84 12.17 10.67
N LEU A 119 -3.54 12.08 10.91
CA LEU A 119 -2.55 11.81 9.88
C LEU A 119 -2.16 10.34 9.97
N VAL A 120 -2.55 9.54 8.98
CA VAL A 120 -2.21 8.11 8.91
C VAL A 120 -1.24 7.84 7.77
N SER A 121 -0.25 6.99 8.05
CA SER A 121 0.80 6.66 7.10
C SER A 121 1.31 5.24 7.23
N GLY A 122 2.02 4.80 6.19
CA GLY A 122 2.58 3.46 6.12
C GLY A 122 3.31 3.21 4.83
N TYR A 123 3.90 2.02 4.72
CA TYR A 123 4.41 1.56 3.44
C TYR A 123 3.22 1.11 2.56
N HIS A 124 2.38 0.25 3.10
CA HIS A 124 1.17 -0.25 2.43
C HIS A 124 -0.11 0.51 2.82
N ARG A 125 -1.24 0.11 2.23
CA ARG A 125 -2.52 0.81 2.41
C ARG A 125 -2.89 0.92 3.88
N GLN A 126 -3.20 2.14 4.30
CA GLN A 126 -3.75 2.41 5.63
C GLN A 126 -5.23 2.77 5.51
N ALA A 127 -6.02 2.39 6.50
CA ALA A 127 -7.43 2.70 6.59
C ALA A 127 -7.83 3.08 8.02
N VAL A 128 -8.76 4.02 8.18
CA VAL A 128 -9.20 4.52 9.48
C VAL A 128 -10.70 4.26 9.63
N ALA A 129 -11.05 3.51 10.67
CA ALA A 129 -12.41 3.15 11.05
C ALA A 129 -12.74 3.69 12.45
N GLY A 130 -14.03 3.70 12.79
CA GLY A 130 -14.49 4.04 14.12
C GLY A 130 -14.61 5.54 14.38
N LEU A 131 -14.28 6.41 13.43
CA LEU A 131 -14.44 7.87 13.55
C LEU A 131 -15.69 8.38 12.81
N PRO A 132 -16.32 9.48 13.28
CA PRO A 132 -17.36 10.16 12.52
C PRO A 132 -16.87 10.58 11.13
N LYS A 133 -17.74 10.54 10.11
CA LYS A 133 -17.38 10.93 8.72
C LYS A 133 -16.82 12.34 8.57
N GLY A 134 -17.14 13.24 9.49
CA GLY A 134 -16.66 14.61 9.50
C GLY A 134 -15.23 14.79 10.04
N THR A 135 -14.64 13.76 10.67
CA THR A 135 -13.28 13.89 11.22
C THR A 135 -12.26 13.99 10.09
N PRO A 136 -11.43 15.06 10.04
CA PRO A 136 -10.42 15.22 9.00
C PRO A 136 -9.37 14.10 9.04
N ILE A 137 -9.10 13.47 7.91
CA ILE A 137 -8.10 12.41 7.76
C ILE A 137 -7.18 12.74 6.59
N ILE A 138 -5.87 12.79 6.84
CA ILE A 138 -4.83 12.77 5.81
C ILE A 138 -4.28 11.36 5.74
N ASN A 139 -4.41 10.70 4.60
CA ASN A 139 -3.90 9.36 4.37
C ASN A 139 -2.78 9.39 3.33
N SER A 140 -1.54 9.17 3.78
CA SER A 140 -0.35 9.31 2.97
C SER A 140 0.59 8.14 3.18
N THR A 141 0.79 7.31 2.17
CA THR A 141 1.55 6.06 2.22
C THR A 141 2.57 6.00 1.09
N TYR A 142 3.48 5.03 1.13
CA TYR A 142 4.40 4.79 0.01
C TYR A 142 3.61 4.40 -1.25
N ASP A 143 2.67 3.46 -1.12
CA ASP A 143 1.89 2.93 -2.25
C ASP A 143 0.97 3.98 -2.90
N ASN A 144 0.28 4.82 -2.12
CA ASN A 144 -0.61 5.86 -2.67
C ASN A 144 0.11 7.16 -3.07
N ARG A 145 1.42 7.27 -2.79
CA ARG A 145 2.24 8.48 -3.03
C ARG A 145 1.59 9.75 -2.48
N GLY A 146 1.03 9.64 -1.28
CA GLY A 146 0.34 10.75 -0.65
C GLY A 146 1.25 11.94 -0.36
N PRO A 147 0.65 13.10 -0.08
CA PRO A 147 1.36 14.37 -0.07
C PRO A 147 2.31 14.56 1.10
N CYS A 148 2.13 13.80 2.17
CA CYS A 148 2.97 13.86 3.36
C CYS A 148 4.15 12.88 3.30
N GLY A 149 4.37 12.23 2.15
CA GLY A 149 5.30 11.12 2.05
C GLY A 149 4.80 9.92 2.84
N HIS A 150 5.72 9.10 3.34
CA HIS A 150 5.39 7.92 4.11
C HIS A 150 6.23 7.82 5.37
N PHE A 151 5.63 7.28 6.43
CA PHE A 151 6.29 6.90 7.67
C PHE A 151 5.53 5.73 8.30
N TYR A 152 6.21 4.99 9.16
CA TYR A 152 5.58 4.04 10.07
C TYR A 152 6.32 4.12 11.41
N ILE A 153 5.65 3.73 12.49
CA ILE A 153 6.15 3.95 13.84
C ILE A 153 6.52 2.61 14.44
N LYS A 154 7.79 2.46 14.82
CA LYS A 154 8.31 1.35 15.63
C LYS A 154 9.40 1.86 16.55
N ALA A 155 9.76 1.08 17.58
CA ALA A 155 10.61 1.54 18.68
C ALA A 155 11.97 2.15 18.25
N ASP A 156 12.54 1.66 17.14
CA ASP A 156 13.83 2.03 16.59
C ASP A 156 13.73 3.00 15.39
N GLN A 157 12.55 3.53 15.08
CA GLN A 157 12.33 4.40 13.91
C GLN A 157 11.35 5.54 14.22
N LEU A 158 11.86 6.60 14.87
CA LEU A 158 11.07 7.77 15.29
C LEU A 158 11.58 9.11 14.74
N ASP A 159 12.77 9.16 14.16
CA ASP A 159 13.48 10.41 13.82
C ASP A 159 12.71 11.31 12.84
N GLY A 160 11.88 10.72 11.97
CA GLY A 160 11.06 11.45 10.99
C GLY A 160 9.79 12.08 11.55
N LEU A 161 9.35 11.72 12.75
CA LEU A 161 8.04 12.14 13.27
C LEU A 161 7.97 13.62 13.57
N ASN A 162 8.93 14.16 14.33
CA ASN A 162 8.92 15.56 14.72
C ASN A 162 9.11 16.54 13.55
N PRO A 163 10.01 16.29 12.58
CA PRO A 163 10.08 17.11 11.37
C PRO A 163 8.76 17.16 10.58
N LEU A 164 8.07 16.01 10.45
CA LEU A 164 6.79 15.96 9.76
C LEU A 164 5.68 16.64 10.59
N ALA A 165 5.57 16.31 11.88
CA ALA A 165 4.58 16.91 12.78
C ALA A 165 4.70 18.45 12.80
N ARG A 166 5.91 19.01 12.84
CA ARG A 166 6.11 20.46 12.77
C ARG A 166 5.66 21.05 11.43
N ARG A 167 5.86 20.33 10.33
CA ARG A 167 5.42 20.76 9.00
C ARG A 167 3.89 20.76 8.86
N VAL A 168 3.22 19.73 9.38
CA VAL A 168 1.76 19.55 9.19
C VAL A 168 0.96 20.27 10.27
N PHE A 169 1.42 20.24 11.52
CA PHE A 169 0.68 20.70 12.70
C PHE A 169 1.31 21.94 13.36
N GLY A 170 2.49 22.38 12.92
CA GLY A 170 3.21 23.48 13.55
C GLY A 170 3.83 23.14 14.92
N ARG A 171 3.75 21.88 15.38
CA ARG A 171 4.31 21.42 16.66
C ARG A 171 4.86 20.00 16.59
N ALA A 172 5.69 19.64 17.57
CA ALA A 172 6.25 18.29 17.68
C ALA A 172 5.21 17.29 18.18
N VAL A 173 5.52 16.00 18.07
CA VAL A 173 4.77 14.93 18.73
C VAL A 173 5.00 15.02 20.24
N ASP A 174 3.92 15.04 21.02
CA ASP A 174 3.98 15.07 22.49
C ASP A 174 4.41 13.72 23.05
N LYS A 175 3.86 12.62 22.52
CA LYS A 175 4.16 11.26 22.98
C LYS A 175 3.88 10.21 21.91
N VAL A 176 4.68 9.15 21.92
CA VAL A 176 4.55 7.97 21.05
C VAL A 176 4.06 6.78 21.85
N TYR A 177 3.08 6.05 21.31
CA TYR A 177 2.48 4.86 21.91
C TYR A 177 2.65 3.67 20.96
N LEU A 178 3.37 2.64 21.40
CA LEU A 178 3.58 1.46 20.58
C LEU A 178 2.47 0.43 20.81
N SER A 179 1.92 -0.08 19.70
CA SER A 179 0.93 -1.15 19.76
C SER A 179 1.56 -2.45 20.26
N ARG A 180 0.76 -3.26 20.94
CA ARG A 180 1.10 -4.61 21.41
C ARG A 180 -0.05 -5.53 21.06
N LYS A 181 0.24 -6.60 20.31
CA LYS A 181 -0.77 -7.59 19.86
C LYS A 181 -1.98 -6.93 19.14
N GLY A 182 -1.72 -5.89 18.34
CA GLY A 182 -2.76 -5.17 17.60
C GLY A 182 -3.69 -4.31 18.47
N LYS A 183 -3.23 -3.87 19.64
CA LYS A 183 -3.95 -2.97 20.54
C LYS A 183 -3.03 -1.87 21.05
N VAL A 184 -3.55 -0.65 21.19
CA VAL A 184 -2.83 0.48 21.76
C VAL A 184 -3.78 1.38 22.55
N VAL A 185 -3.32 1.86 23.71
CA VAL A 185 -3.98 2.92 24.48
C VAL A 185 -3.15 4.19 24.30
N ILE A 186 -3.80 5.27 23.86
CA ILE A 186 -3.19 6.55 23.49
C ILE A 186 -3.72 7.62 24.44
N GLY A 187 -2.81 8.30 25.14
CA GLY A 187 -3.15 9.40 26.04
C GLY A 187 -3.08 9.03 27.52
N GLU A 188 -4.02 9.55 28.29
CA GLU A 188 -4.09 9.44 29.75
C GLU A 188 -4.59 8.05 30.18
N SER A 189 -4.24 7.62 31.39
CA SER A 189 -4.81 6.39 31.97
C SER A 189 -6.28 6.60 32.36
N PHE A 190 -7.07 5.54 32.32
CA PHE A 190 -8.48 5.54 32.69
C PHE A 190 -8.82 4.23 33.43
N ASP A 191 -9.97 4.22 34.11
CA ASP A 191 -10.46 3.05 34.86
C ASP A 191 -11.07 2.00 33.92
N ASP A 192 -10.95 0.71 34.24
CA ASP A 192 -11.48 -0.38 33.40
C ASP A 192 -13.01 -0.32 33.21
N GLN A 193 -13.74 0.38 34.08
CA GLN A 193 -15.19 0.63 33.96
C GLN A 193 -15.52 1.86 33.11
N THR A 194 -14.52 2.55 32.55
CA THR A 194 -14.74 3.73 31.71
C THR A 194 -15.49 3.35 30.45
N GLU A 195 -16.57 4.07 30.17
CA GLU A 195 -17.34 3.88 28.95
C GLU A 195 -16.52 4.22 27.71
N LEU A 196 -16.49 3.28 26.77
CA LEU A 196 -15.74 3.38 25.52
C LEU A 196 -16.69 3.64 24.35
N LEU A 197 -16.42 4.68 23.59
CA LEU A 197 -17.22 5.15 22.47
C LEU A 197 -16.49 4.85 21.14
N THR A 198 -17.26 4.63 20.08
CA THR A 198 -16.76 4.55 18.70
C THR A 198 -17.90 4.93 17.75
N SER A 199 -17.57 5.47 16.58
CA SER A 199 -18.55 5.74 15.53
C SER A 199 -18.81 4.51 14.68
N ALA A 200 -20.09 4.26 14.37
CA ALA A 200 -20.50 3.21 13.44
C ALA A 200 -20.47 3.64 11.96
N ASP A 201 -20.12 4.90 11.67
CA ASP A 201 -20.19 5.46 10.32
C ASP A 201 -19.28 4.75 9.29
N VAL A 202 -18.10 4.34 9.75
CA VAL A 202 -17.10 3.61 8.96
C VAL A 202 -16.58 2.46 9.81
N THR A 203 -16.97 1.24 9.46
CA THR A 203 -16.56 0.03 10.18
C THR A 203 -15.29 -0.57 9.57
N PRO A 204 -14.51 -1.35 10.34
CA PRO A 204 -13.33 -2.04 9.81
C PRO A 204 -13.62 -2.89 8.56
N ASP A 205 -14.73 -3.60 8.56
CA ASP A 205 -15.11 -4.52 7.47
C ASP A 205 -15.49 -3.79 6.17
N SER A 206 -15.84 -2.50 6.25
CA SER A 206 -16.13 -1.67 5.07
C SER A 206 -14.92 -1.50 4.14
N PHE A 207 -13.71 -1.76 4.65
CA PHE A 207 -12.47 -1.71 3.86
C PHE A 207 -12.13 -3.04 3.17
N ARG A 208 -12.91 -4.11 3.40
CA ARG A 208 -12.69 -5.41 2.77
C ARG A 208 -12.67 -5.27 1.26
N ASP A 209 -11.56 -5.66 0.65
CA ASP A 209 -11.48 -5.88 -0.78
C ASP A 209 -12.19 -7.19 -1.13
N GLN A 210 -13.42 -7.08 -1.64
CA GLN A 210 -14.27 -8.21 -2.02
C GLN A 210 -13.68 -9.05 -3.16
N LYS A 211 -12.72 -8.51 -3.91
CA LYS A 211 -12.06 -9.21 -5.01
C LYS A 211 -10.76 -9.89 -4.56
N ALA A 212 -10.25 -9.55 -3.39
CA ALA A 212 -9.02 -10.12 -2.88
C ALA A 212 -9.19 -11.60 -2.50
N VAL A 213 -8.21 -12.41 -2.87
CA VAL A 213 -8.04 -13.76 -2.32
C VAL A 213 -7.65 -13.65 -0.84
N LEU A 214 -8.06 -14.61 -0.02
CA LEU A 214 -7.58 -14.72 1.37
C LEU A 214 -6.04 -14.76 1.38
N ALA A 215 -5.41 -14.09 2.34
CA ALA A 215 -3.96 -14.08 2.45
C ALA A 215 -3.41 -15.33 3.15
N GLY A 216 -2.09 -15.50 3.01
CA GLY A 216 -1.26 -16.39 3.79
C GLY A 216 -1.67 -17.86 3.69
N PRO A 217 -1.49 -18.62 4.78
CA PRO A 217 -1.90 -20.01 4.85
C PRO A 217 -3.40 -20.23 4.59
N ALA A 218 -4.26 -19.27 4.94
CA ALA A 218 -5.70 -19.37 4.71
C ALA A 218 -6.03 -19.34 3.20
N GLY A 219 -5.37 -18.46 2.43
CA GLY A 219 -5.47 -18.45 0.97
C GLY A 219 -5.01 -19.73 0.32
N LEU A 220 -3.89 -20.29 0.79
CA LEU A 220 -3.37 -21.57 0.30
C LEU A 220 -4.31 -22.73 0.62
N ALA A 221 -4.83 -22.79 1.85
CA ALA A 221 -5.78 -23.82 2.28
C ALA A 221 -7.09 -23.75 1.48
N ASP A 222 -7.58 -22.53 1.21
CA ASP A 222 -8.75 -22.32 0.37
C ASP A 222 -8.52 -22.77 -1.08
N ALA A 223 -7.35 -22.46 -1.65
CA ALA A 223 -6.97 -22.92 -2.98
C ALA A 223 -6.84 -24.45 -3.07
N VAL A 224 -6.34 -25.11 -2.00
CA VAL A 224 -6.33 -26.57 -1.91
C VAL A 224 -7.75 -27.13 -1.87
N ARG A 225 -8.62 -26.58 -1.00
CA ARG A 225 -10.03 -26.99 -0.88
C ARG A 225 -10.80 -26.83 -2.19
N LYS A 226 -10.50 -25.79 -2.97
CA LYS A 226 -11.09 -25.53 -4.29
C LYS A 226 -10.49 -26.38 -5.43
N GLY A 227 -9.49 -27.22 -5.13
CA GLY A 227 -8.81 -28.05 -6.13
C GLY A 227 -8.00 -27.24 -7.16
N ILE A 228 -7.59 -26.02 -6.78
CA ILE A 228 -6.70 -25.16 -7.56
C ILE A 228 -5.25 -25.57 -7.28
N LEU A 229 -4.96 -25.88 -6.02
CA LEU A 229 -3.70 -26.44 -5.57
C LEU A 229 -3.91 -27.86 -5.04
N ARG A 230 -2.83 -28.64 -5.03
CA ARG A 230 -2.69 -29.78 -4.09
C ARG A 230 -1.38 -29.65 -3.33
N VAL A 231 -1.32 -30.23 -2.14
CA VAL A 231 -0.06 -30.34 -1.40
C VAL A 231 0.94 -31.15 -2.24
N ALA A 232 2.17 -30.66 -2.33
CA ALA A 232 3.24 -31.35 -3.03
C ALA A 232 3.71 -32.55 -2.21
N THR A 233 4.05 -33.61 -2.90
CA THR A 233 4.61 -34.83 -2.34
C THR A 233 6.12 -34.85 -2.56
N ALA A 234 6.82 -35.72 -1.82
CA ALA A 234 8.24 -35.96 -2.06
C ALA A 234 8.53 -36.43 -3.51
N ALA A 235 7.55 -37.03 -4.19
CA ALA A 235 7.71 -37.44 -5.60
C ALA A 235 7.76 -36.24 -6.55
N ASP A 236 7.00 -35.18 -6.27
CA ASP A 236 6.98 -33.96 -7.08
C ASP A 236 8.34 -33.24 -7.04
N VAL A 237 8.98 -33.23 -5.87
CA VAL A 237 10.33 -32.67 -5.68
C VAL A 237 11.36 -33.45 -6.49
N ARG A 238 11.36 -34.79 -6.35
CA ARG A 238 12.28 -35.66 -7.08
C ARG A 238 12.10 -35.55 -8.60
N ALA A 239 10.85 -35.39 -9.06
CA ALA A 239 10.56 -35.19 -10.47
C ALA A 239 11.18 -33.89 -11.01
N TRP A 240 11.14 -32.81 -10.23
CA TRP A 240 11.76 -31.54 -10.62
C TRP A 240 13.28 -31.65 -10.70
N ASP A 241 13.92 -32.29 -9.72
CA ASP A 241 15.38 -32.50 -9.73
C ASP A 241 15.82 -33.35 -10.92
N ALA A 242 15.06 -34.40 -11.25
CA ALA A 242 15.33 -35.22 -12.41
C ALA A 242 15.17 -34.44 -13.73
N ALA A 243 14.11 -33.65 -13.84
CA ALA A 243 13.81 -32.85 -15.02
C ALA A 243 14.86 -31.75 -15.25
N THR A 244 15.29 -31.06 -14.18
CA THR A 244 16.33 -30.02 -14.24
C THR A 244 17.72 -30.60 -14.50
N ARG A 245 18.08 -31.75 -13.93
CA ARG A 245 19.32 -32.47 -14.29
C ARG A 245 19.36 -32.81 -15.78
N LYS A 246 18.26 -33.35 -16.31
CA LYS A 246 18.13 -33.67 -17.75
C LYS A 246 18.21 -32.42 -18.63
N ALA A 247 17.66 -31.30 -18.18
CA ALA A 247 17.74 -30.03 -18.90
C ALA A 247 19.15 -29.39 -18.84
N ALA A 248 19.88 -29.59 -17.74
CA ALA A 248 21.27 -29.12 -17.59
C ALA A 248 22.30 -29.96 -18.38
N SER A 249 21.94 -31.19 -18.77
CA SER A 249 22.88 -32.16 -19.35
C SER A 249 23.05 -32.09 -20.87
N ALA A 250 23.12 -30.89 -21.46
CA ALA A 250 23.49 -30.77 -22.88
C ALA A 250 25.01 -30.55 -23.09
N ASP A 251 25.72 -29.86 -22.20
CA ASP A 251 27.15 -29.52 -22.38
C ASP A 251 27.91 -29.21 -21.07
N THR A 252 27.31 -29.49 -19.90
CA THR A 252 27.92 -29.17 -18.60
C THR A 252 28.67 -30.38 -18.04
N PRO A 253 30.01 -30.31 -17.83
CA PRO A 253 30.76 -31.41 -17.27
C PRO A 253 30.38 -31.67 -15.80
N PRO A 254 30.37 -32.94 -15.33
CA PRO A 254 30.09 -33.27 -13.94
C PRO A 254 31.21 -32.77 -13.01
N VAL A 255 30.84 -32.21 -11.86
CA VAL A 255 31.80 -31.79 -10.82
C VAL A 255 31.99 -32.94 -9.82
N ALA A 256 33.23 -33.41 -9.65
CA ALA A 256 33.56 -34.42 -8.64
C ALA A 256 33.26 -33.89 -7.23
N GLY A 257 32.42 -34.59 -6.46
CA GLY A 257 31.95 -34.14 -5.14
C GLY A 257 30.90 -33.02 -5.17
N GLY A 258 30.52 -32.53 -6.35
CA GLY A 258 29.51 -31.50 -6.54
C GLY A 258 28.10 -32.09 -6.46
N ASN A 259 27.33 -31.66 -5.45
CA ASN A 259 25.92 -32.01 -5.35
C ASN A 259 25.10 -31.07 -6.25
N LEU A 260 25.19 -31.29 -7.57
CA LEU A 260 24.84 -30.29 -8.59
C LEU A 260 23.39 -29.78 -8.52
N LEU A 261 22.44 -30.51 -7.95
CA LEU A 261 21.05 -30.05 -7.79
C LEU A 261 20.40 -30.71 -6.57
N ALA A 262 20.96 -30.51 -5.37
CA ALA A 262 20.20 -30.79 -4.16
C ALA A 262 19.16 -29.67 -4.00
N THR A 263 17.95 -29.84 -4.53
CA THR A 263 16.86 -29.03 -4.01
C THR A 263 16.68 -29.42 -2.55
N ARG A 264 17.13 -28.52 -1.68
CA ARG A 264 16.79 -28.55 -0.27
C ARG A 264 15.28 -28.70 -0.14
N GLU A 265 14.87 -29.44 0.89
CA GLU A 265 13.49 -29.76 1.24
C GLU A 265 12.50 -28.67 0.83
N ILE A 266 11.42 -29.08 0.15
CA ILE A 266 10.37 -28.14 -0.20
C ILE A 266 9.61 -27.77 1.08
N HIS A 267 9.87 -26.56 1.57
CA HIS A 267 9.04 -25.91 2.57
C HIS A 267 7.69 -25.50 1.96
N ASN A 268 6.58 -25.88 2.61
CA ASN A 268 5.21 -25.55 2.20
C ASN A 268 4.98 -25.72 0.69
N GLY A 269 5.15 -26.95 0.20
CA GLY A 269 5.08 -27.26 -1.22
C GLY A 269 3.66 -27.45 -1.74
N TYR A 270 3.37 -26.87 -2.90
CA TYR A 270 2.11 -27.03 -3.62
C TYR A 270 2.33 -27.28 -5.11
N VAL A 271 1.50 -28.13 -5.69
CA VAL A 271 1.41 -28.29 -7.15
C VAL A 271 0.21 -27.51 -7.65
N VAL A 272 0.44 -26.67 -8.65
CA VAL A 272 -0.57 -25.84 -9.30
C VAL A 272 -1.35 -26.71 -10.29
N LEU A 273 -2.67 -26.78 -10.12
CA LEU A 273 -3.55 -27.58 -10.97
C LEU A 273 -4.33 -26.71 -11.95
N LYS A 274 -4.59 -25.44 -11.60
CA LYS A 274 -5.33 -24.45 -12.39
C LYS A 274 -4.71 -23.07 -12.19
N GLY A 275 -4.91 -22.17 -13.17
CA GLY A 275 -4.51 -20.77 -13.03
C GLY A 275 -5.21 -20.11 -11.84
N PHE A 276 -4.46 -19.36 -11.04
CA PHE A 276 -4.96 -18.61 -9.90
C PHE A 276 -4.02 -17.47 -9.52
N GLU A 277 -4.50 -16.59 -8.66
CA GLU A 277 -3.73 -15.49 -8.08
C GLU A 277 -3.10 -15.92 -6.75
N LEU A 278 -1.81 -15.67 -6.60
CA LEU A 278 -1.07 -15.98 -5.37
C LEU A 278 -1.62 -15.15 -4.20
N PRO A 279 -1.94 -15.77 -3.05
CA PRO A 279 -2.27 -15.06 -1.83
C PRO A 279 -1.20 -14.05 -1.44
N ALA A 280 -1.62 -12.90 -0.91
CA ALA A 280 -0.73 -12.02 -0.16
C ALA A 280 -0.19 -12.72 1.10
N GLY A 281 0.83 -12.17 1.77
CA GLY A 281 1.35 -12.66 3.06
C GLY A 281 2.29 -13.87 2.97
N LEU A 282 2.76 -14.27 1.78
CA LEU A 282 3.65 -15.42 1.60
C LEU A 282 5.14 -15.09 1.87
N TYR A 283 5.42 -14.61 3.09
CA TYR A 283 6.75 -14.22 3.56
C TYR A 283 7.22 -15.07 4.75
N GLY A 284 8.54 -15.17 4.93
CA GLY A 284 9.15 -15.84 6.10
C GLY A 284 8.65 -17.28 6.26
N ALA A 285 8.13 -17.61 7.45
CA ALA A 285 7.58 -18.94 7.77
C ALA A 285 6.31 -19.29 6.96
N HIS A 286 5.69 -18.33 6.29
CA HIS A 286 4.54 -18.54 5.41
C HIS A 286 4.92 -18.59 3.93
N SER A 287 6.21 -18.49 3.60
CA SER A 287 6.69 -18.74 2.24
C SER A 287 6.34 -20.17 1.79
N ALA A 288 6.07 -20.31 0.49
CA ALA A 288 5.69 -21.58 -0.13
C ALA A 288 6.57 -21.89 -1.35
N THR A 289 6.54 -23.13 -1.80
CA THR A 289 7.07 -23.50 -3.12
C THR A 289 5.94 -23.95 -4.02
N PHE A 290 5.80 -23.32 -5.17
CA PHE A 290 4.82 -23.67 -6.19
C PHE A 290 5.49 -24.44 -7.33
N ILE A 291 4.97 -25.61 -7.64
CA ILE A 291 5.35 -26.41 -8.79
C ILE A 291 4.27 -26.22 -9.84
N VAL A 292 4.62 -25.65 -11.00
CA VAL A 292 3.71 -25.44 -12.13
C VAL A 292 3.97 -26.53 -13.16
N PRO A 293 3.10 -27.54 -13.31
CA PRO A 293 3.26 -28.59 -14.32
C PRO A 293 3.17 -28.03 -15.74
N LYS A 294 3.73 -28.77 -16.69
CA LYS A 294 3.69 -28.40 -18.11
C LYS A 294 2.23 -28.29 -18.59
N GLY A 295 1.90 -27.22 -19.29
CA GLY A 295 0.56 -26.90 -19.79
C GLY A 295 -0.36 -26.24 -18.77
N VAL A 296 0.04 -26.09 -17.51
CA VAL A 296 -0.74 -25.36 -16.50
C VAL A 296 -0.34 -23.88 -16.53
N PRO A 297 -1.30 -22.93 -16.52
CA PRO A 297 -1.00 -21.51 -16.45
C PRO A 297 -0.20 -21.15 -15.19
N VAL A 298 0.82 -20.33 -15.37
CA VAL A 298 1.63 -19.79 -14.26
C VAL A 298 0.76 -18.89 -13.38
N PRO A 299 0.82 -19.02 -12.04
CA PRO A 299 0.07 -18.15 -11.13
C PRO A 299 0.40 -16.67 -11.31
N THR A 300 -0.61 -15.81 -11.16
CA THR A 300 -0.45 -14.34 -11.16
C THR A 300 -0.27 -13.80 -9.74
N GLY A 301 -0.04 -12.50 -9.58
CA GLY A 301 0.15 -11.86 -8.29
C GLY A 301 1.61 -11.84 -7.82
N LYS A 302 1.86 -11.40 -6.59
CA LYS A 302 3.22 -11.24 -6.05
C LYS A 302 3.69 -12.53 -5.38
N LEU A 303 4.88 -13.00 -5.73
CA LEU A 303 5.46 -14.23 -5.18
C LEU A 303 5.96 -14.09 -3.73
N GLY A 304 6.23 -12.86 -3.25
CA GLY A 304 6.78 -12.63 -1.92
C GLY A 304 8.14 -13.33 -1.72
N HIS A 305 8.32 -14.02 -0.59
CA HIS A 305 9.49 -14.88 -0.34
C HIS A 305 9.27 -16.33 -0.81
N SER A 306 8.22 -16.59 -1.59
CA SER A 306 7.98 -17.91 -2.14
C SER A 306 8.89 -18.22 -3.32
N ARG A 307 8.86 -19.49 -3.72
CA ARG A 307 9.61 -20.04 -4.83
C ARG A 307 8.66 -20.63 -5.86
N MET A 308 8.97 -20.49 -7.14
CA MET A 308 8.21 -21.07 -8.25
C MET A 308 9.11 -21.93 -9.14
N LEU A 309 8.68 -23.16 -9.37
CA LEU A 309 9.31 -24.17 -10.22
C LEU A 309 8.41 -24.39 -11.44
N ASP A 310 8.73 -23.74 -12.56
CA ASP A 310 7.88 -23.74 -13.76
C ASP A 310 8.37 -24.75 -14.80
N TYR A 311 7.58 -25.81 -15.05
CA TYR A 311 7.88 -26.82 -16.08
C TYR A 311 7.59 -26.35 -17.50
N ASN A 312 6.88 -25.24 -17.70
CA ASN A 312 6.64 -24.70 -19.04
C ASN A 312 7.94 -24.11 -19.61
N SER A 313 8.66 -23.36 -18.79
CA SER A 313 9.92 -22.71 -19.15
C SER A 313 11.17 -23.45 -18.64
N MET A 314 11.01 -24.44 -17.76
CA MET A 314 12.09 -25.07 -17.00
C MET A 314 12.88 -24.07 -16.12
N HIS A 315 12.24 -22.97 -15.71
CA HIS A 315 12.85 -21.94 -14.88
C HIS A 315 12.45 -22.05 -13.41
N CYS A 316 13.37 -21.67 -12.53
CA CYS A 316 13.14 -21.45 -11.11
C CYS A 316 13.11 -19.94 -10.87
N THR A 317 12.05 -19.40 -10.26
CA THR A 317 11.94 -17.98 -9.88
C THR A 317 11.62 -17.81 -8.40
N GLY A 318 12.07 -16.71 -7.79
CA GLY A 318 11.79 -16.37 -6.39
C GLY A 318 12.91 -16.77 -5.42
N ALA A 319 12.58 -16.82 -4.13
CA ALA A 319 13.57 -17.11 -3.10
C ALA A 319 14.18 -18.51 -3.31
N LEU A 320 15.47 -18.66 -3.02
CA LEU A 320 16.21 -19.91 -3.15
C LEU A 320 16.34 -20.45 -4.59
N CYS A 321 15.84 -19.74 -5.62
CA CYS A 321 16.13 -19.99 -7.03
C CYS A 321 17.43 -19.28 -7.46
N ARG A 322 18.54 -19.67 -6.82
CA ARG A 322 19.94 -19.53 -7.25
C ARG A 322 20.86 -19.67 -6.02
N ALA A 323 21.54 -20.80 -5.95
CA ALA A 323 22.88 -20.92 -5.35
C ALA A 323 23.70 -21.87 -6.26
N GLY A 324 23.82 -21.50 -7.53
CA GLY A 324 24.72 -22.12 -8.50
C GLY A 324 25.53 -21.00 -9.13
N ARG A 325 26.73 -20.79 -8.57
CA ARG A 325 27.85 -20.22 -9.32
C ARG A 325 28.48 -21.35 -10.12
#